data_AF-A0A7W4DFW9-F1
#
_entry.id   AF-A0A7W4DFW9-F1
#
_cell.length_a   1.000
_cell.length_b   1.000
_cell.length_c   1.000
_cell.angle_alpha   90.00
_cell.angle_beta   90.00
_cell.angle_gamma   90.00
#
_symmetry.space_group_name_H-M   'P 1'
#
loop_
_entity.id
_entity.type
_entity.pdbx_description
1 polymer ?
#
loop_
_entity_poly.entity_id
_entity_poly.type
_entity_poly.pdbx_seq_one_letter_code
_entity_poly.pdbx_strand_id
1 'polypeptide(L)'
;MNNHKIITTFLPKQVDIRNLDIVLPVLQKSNLIVYGEIHGIKENANIVYTLVKKTCIQRLAIEASPTVFDFINSVKINSYDFSLVDEDLFDLSVLSLEMIKTIAILLQQNQLKELVFIDTFFD
;
A
#
# COMPACT_ATOMS: atom_id res chain seq x y z
N MET A 1 19.24 -8.27 7.47
CA MET A 1 18.25 -8.22 8.59
C MET A 1 17.16 -9.20 8.21
N ASN A 2 16.75 -10.16 9.07
CA ASN A 2 15.83 -11.23 8.65
C ASN A 2 14.48 -10.61 8.24
N ASN A 3 14.08 -10.81 6.99
CA ASN A 3 12.85 -10.25 6.43
C ASN A 3 11.62 -10.70 7.23
N HIS A 4 11.64 -11.90 7.81
CA HIS A 4 10.63 -12.38 8.77
C HIS A 4 10.43 -11.46 10.00
N LYS A 5 11.49 -10.78 10.44
CA LYS A 5 11.46 -9.83 11.56
C LYS A 5 10.95 -8.45 11.12
N ILE A 6 11.23 -8.05 9.88
CA ILE A 6 10.64 -6.84 9.27
C ILE A 6 9.14 -7.06 9.04
N ILE A 7 8.77 -8.27 8.59
CA ILE A 7 7.41 -8.79 8.43
C ILE A 7 6.55 -8.54 9.67
N THR A 8 7.04 -8.98 10.83
CA THR A 8 6.28 -8.99 12.08
C THR A 8 6.27 -7.66 12.86
N THR A 9 7.14 -6.70 12.52
CA THR A 9 7.32 -5.48 13.34
C THR A 9 6.93 -4.17 12.65
N PHE A 10 6.73 -4.17 11.34
CA PHE A 10 6.38 -2.95 10.61
C PHE A 10 4.91 -2.56 10.84
N LEU A 11 4.70 -1.30 11.25
CA LEU A 11 3.39 -0.67 11.35
C LEU A 11 3.44 0.70 10.65
N PRO A 12 2.55 0.97 9.68
CA PRO A 12 2.51 2.26 9.02
C PRO A 12 2.09 3.34 10.01
N LYS A 13 2.67 4.52 9.85
CA LYS A 13 2.45 5.67 10.72
C LYS A 13 1.82 6.79 9.92
N GLN A 14 0.90 7.52 10.55
CA GLN A 14 0.48 8.80 10.00
C GLN A 14 1.65 9.77 10.13
N VAL A 15 2.11 10.28 9.00
CA VAL A 15 3.13 11.32 8.88
C VAL A 15 2.50 12.68 8.59
N ASP A 16 3.17 13.74 9.04
CA ASP A 16 2.81 15.11 8.68
C ASP A 16 3.22 15.37 7.23
N ILE A 17 2.24 15.59 6.37
CA ILE A 17 2.46 15.97 4.97
C ILE A 17 2.27 17.48 4.89
N ARG A 18 3.37 18.19 4.65
CA ARG A 18 3.38 19.65 4.61
C ARG A 18 2.31 20.17 3.64
N ASN A 19 1.51 21.11 4.11
CA ASN A 19 0.43 21.75 3.35
C ASN A 19 -0.70 20.80 2.91
N LEU A 20 -0.80 19.57 3.45
CA LEU A 20 -1.90 18.66 3.12
C LEU A 20 -3.25 19.30 3.39
N ASP A 21 -3.42 20.00 4.52
CA ASP A 21 -4.69 20.63 4.88
C ASP A 21 -5.16 21.68 3.86
N ILE A 22 -4.23 22.29 3.11
CA ILE A 22 -4.55 23.26 2.04
C ILE A 22 -5.13 22.54 0.82
N VAL A 23 -4.58 21.38 0.46
CA VAL A 23 -4.98 20.62 -0.74
C VAL A 23 -6.06 19.57 -0.45
N LEU A 24 -6.26 19.19 0.81
CA LEU A 24 -7.19 18.15 1.23
C LEU A 24 -8.62 18.40 0.75
N PRO A 25 -9.18 19.64 0.78
CA PRO A 25 -10.52 19.90 0.27
C PRO A 25 -10.67 19.62 -1.23
N VAL A 26 -9.59 19.79 -2.01
CA VAL A 26 -9.58 19.46 -3.44
C VAL A 26 -9.47 17.95 -3.62
N LEU A 27 -8.55 17.29 -2.90
CA LEU A 27 -8.38 15.84 -2.96
C LEU A 27 -9.67 15.08 -2.61
N GLN A 28 -10.39 15.51 -1.57
CA GLN A 28 -11.65 14.89 -1.16
C GLN A 28 -12.79 15.07 -2.17
N LYS A 29 -12.71 16.07 -3.06
CA LYS A 29 -13.68 16.31 -4.13
C LYS A 29 -13.29 15.66 -5.46
N SER A 30 -12.04 15.23 -5.60
CA SER A 30 -11.55 14.57 -6.81
C SER A 30 -12.15 13.19 -6.99
N ASN A 31 -12.47 12.82 -8.23
CA ASN A 31 -12.92 11.47 -8.57
C ASN A 31 -11.77 10.47 -8.67
N LEU A 32 -10.56 10.95 -8.95
CA LEU A 32 -9.33 10.17 -9.08
C LEU A 32 -8.18 10.97 -8.50
N ILE A 33 -7.33 10.31 -7.72
CA ILE A 33 -6.07 10.85 -7.21
C ILE A 33 -4.97 9.93 -7.73
N VAL A 34 -4.03 10.50 -8.49
CA VAL A 34 -2.84 9.78 -8.95
C VAL A 34 -1.66 10.21 -8.08
N TYR A 35 -1.00 9.24 -7.48
CA TYR A 35 0.17 9.45 -6.63
C TYR A 35 1.36 8.71 -7.25
N GLY A 36 2.27 9.47 -7.85
CA GLY A 36 3.57 8.95 -8.29
C GLY A 36 4.51 8.83 -7.10
N GLU A 37 5.30 7.77 -7.07
CA GLU A 37 6.27 7.51 -6.01
C GLU A 37 7.67 7.26 -6.56
N ILE A 38 8.66 7.26 -5.67
CA ILE A 38 10.00 6.76 -5.97
C ILE A 38 10.04 5.29 -5.52
N HIS A 39 10.26 4.36 -6.45
CA HIS A 39 10.28 2.93 -6.14
C HIS A 39 11.32 2.54 -5.08
N GLY A 40 10.97 1.54 -4.29
CA GLY A 40 11.82 1.00 -3.22
C GLY A 40 11.92 1.87 -1.96
N ILE A 41 11.25 3.04 -1.91
CA ILE A 41 11.26 3.91 -0.73
C ILE A 41 10.20 3.46 0.28
N LYS A 42 10.64 3.22 1.52
CA LYS A 42 9.79 2.70 2.61
C LYS A 42 8.79 3.74 3.10
N GLU A 43 9.15 5.01 2.99
CA GLU A 43 8.36 6.15 3.42
C GLU A 43 7.06 6.30 2.61
N ASN A 44 7.01 5.78 1.38
CA ASN A 44 5.81 5.79 0.54
C ASN A 44 4.64 5.09 1.24
N ALA A 45 4.92 4.01 1.99
CA ALA A 45 3.94 3.31 2.80
C ALA A 45 3.26 4.22 3.82
N ASN A 46 4.03 5.03 4.55
CA ASN A 46 3.48 5.98 5.52
C ASN A 46 2.68 7.10 4.84
N ILE A 47 3.16 7.59 3.69
CA ILE A 47 2.46 8.61 2.91
C ILE A 47 1.10 8.10 2.43
N VAL A 48 1.05 6.92 1.81
CA VAL A 48 -0.22 6.33 1.34
C VAL A 48 -1.15 6.04 2.51
N TYR A 49 -0.62 5.54 3.64
CA TYR A 49 -1.41 5.36 4.85
C TYR A 49 -2.06 6.67 5.33
N THR A 50 -1.28 7.76 5.42
CA THR A 50 -1.79 9.09 5.76
C THR A 50 -2.85 9.55 4.76
N LEU A 51 -2.56 9.44 3.46
CA LEU A 51 -3.47 9.92 2.41
C LEU A 51 -4.80 9.17 2.44
N VAL A 52 -4.80 7.84 2.54
CA VAL A 52 -6.04 7.03 2.64
C VAL A 52 -6.88 7.47 3.83
N LYS A 53 -6.25 7.61 5.01
CA LYS A 53 -6.94 8.04 6.24
C LYS A 53 -7.50 9.46 6.16
N LYS A 54 -6.77 10.40 5.57
CA LYS A 54 -7.14 11.83 5.52
C LYS A 54 -8.15 12.14 4.43
N THR A 55 -8.02 11.50 3.27
CA THR A 55 -8.92 11.67 2.12
C THR A 55 -10.17 10.80 2.21
N CYS A 56 -10.18 9.79 3.09
CA CYS A 56 -11.27 8.83 3.24
C CYS A 56 -11.55 8.01 1.96
N ILE A 57 -10.56 7.85 1.08
CA ILE A 57 -10.71 6.96 -0.08
C ILE A 57 -10.87 5.51 0.38
N GLN A 58 -11.76 4.78 -0.29
CA GLN A 58 -12.06 3.37 0.01
C GLN A 58 -11.59 2.42 -1.08
N ARG A 59 -11.07 2.95 -2.19
CA ARG A 59 -10.57 2.19 -3.32
C ARG A 59 -9.15 2.63 -3.62
N LEU A 60 -8.25 1.67 -3.72
CA LEU A 60 -6.85 1.93 -4.04
C LEU A 60 -6.48 1.09 -5.26
N ALA A 61 -5.89 1.73 -6.26
CA ALA A 61 -5.24 1.03 -7.35
C ALA A 61 -3.73 1.10 -7.14
N ILE A 62 -3.03 -0.02 -7.32
CA ILE A 62 -1.56 -0.09 -7.17
C ILE A 62 -0.95 -0.72 -8.41
N GLU A 63 0.17 -0.15 -8.84
CA GLU A 63 1.08 -0.79 -9.78
C GLU A 63 1.81 -1.93 -9.06
N ALA A 64 1.61 -3.17 -9.50
CA ALA A 64 2.13 -4.35 -8.80
C ALA A 64 2.38 -5.52 -9.76
N SER A 65 3.33 -6.39 -9.40
CA SER A 65 3.48 -7.68 -10.07
C SER A 65 2.37 -8.66 -9.64
N PRO A 66 1.98 -9.62 -10.50
CA PRO A 66 1.05 -10.68 -10.13
C PRO A 66 1.45 -11.50 -8.90
N THR A 67 2.75 -11.53 -8.56
CA THR A 67 3.29 -12.32 -7.45
C THR A 67 2.80 -11.89 -6.07
N VAL A 68 2.26 -10.68 -5.93
CA VAL A 68 1.71 -10.19 -4.64
C VAL A 68 0.21 -10.51 -4.47
N PHE A 69 -0.42 -11.03 -5.53
CA PHE A 69 -1.85 -11.28 -5.60
C PHE A 69 -2.32 -12.29 -4.55
N ASP A 70 -1.60 -13.40 -4.40
CA ASP A 70 -1.95 -14.48 -3.46
C ASP A 70 -1.85 -14.02 -2.02
N PHE A 71 -0.79 -13.28 -1.66
CA PHE A 71 -0.67 -12.66 -0.35
C PHE A 71 -1.87 -11.74 -0.06
N ILE A 72 -2.22 -10.84 -0.98
CA ILE A 72 -3.33 -9.91 -0.77
C ILE A 72 -4.68 -10.63 -0.65
N ASN A 73 -4.91 -11.70 -1.43
CA ASN A 73 -6.13 -12.48 -1.29
C ASN A 73 -6.19 -13.22 0.03
N SER A 74 -5.05 -13.71 0.54
CA SER A 74 -4.97 -14.26 1.89
C SER A 74 -5.40 -13.22 2.94
N VAL A 75 -4.97 -11.97 2.80
CA VAL A 75 -5.35 -10.87 3.71
C VAL A 75 -6.85 -10.58 3.70
N LYS A 76 -7.49 -10.64 2.52
CA LYS A 76 -8.95 -10.43 2.40
C LYS A 76 -9.77 -11.46 3.18
N ILE A 77 -9.22 -12.65 3.41
CA ILE A 77 -9.82 -13.72 4.23
C ILE A 77 -9.25 -13.76 5.66
N ASN A 78 -8.63 -12.67 6.12
CA ASN A 78 -7.97 -12.53 7.43
C ASN A 78 -6.80 -13.52 7.67
N SER A 79 -6.12 -13.95 6.61
CA SER A 79 -4.87 -14.71 6.68
C SER A 79 -3.68 -13.81 6.33
N TYR A 80 -2.60 -13.84 7.10
CA TYR A 80 -1.39 -13.03 6.87
C TYR A 80 -0.23 -13.96 6.55
N ASP A 81 -0.40 -14.74 5.50
CA ASP A 81 0.57 -15.75 5.13
C ASP A 81 1.70 -15.12 4.32
N PHE A 82 2.69 -14.60 5.02
CA PHE A 82 3.87 -14.01 4.41
C PHE A 82 4.76 -15.04 3.69
N SER A 83 4.51 -16.35 3.80
CA SER A 83 5.20 -17.31 2.94
C SER A 83 4.79 -17.19 1.47
N LEU A 84 3.66 -16.53 1.19
CA LEU A 84 3.19 -16.19 -0.16
C LEU A 84 3.91 -14.97 -0.75
N VAL A 85 4.83 -14.36 0.00
CA VAL A 85 5.61 -13.19 -0.41
C VAL A 85 7.01 -13.66 -0.77
N ASP A 86 7.35 -13.59 -2.04
CA ASP A 86 8.73 -13.83 -2.50
C ASP A 86 9.57 -12.57 -2.25
N GLU A 87 10.37 -12.62 -1.18
CA GLU A 87 11.18 -11.50 -0.72
C GLU A 87 12.26 -11.07 -1.73
N ASP A 88 12.78 -12.00 -2.53
CA ASP A 88 13.81 -11.70 -3.54
C ASP A 88 13.23 -10.89 -4.71
N LEU A 89 11.92 -10.99 -4.93
CA LEU A 89 11.21 -10.14 -5.90
C LEU A 89 10.99 -8.72 -5.39
N PHE A 90 10.93 -8.47 -4.07
CA PHE A 90 10.69 -7.12 -3.53
C PHE A 90 11.86 -6.16 -3.72
N ASP A 91 13.09 -6.65 -3.68
CA ASP A 91 14.28 -5.83 -3.93
C ASP A 91 14.37 -5.36 -5.40
N LEU A 92 13.56 -5.96 -6.29
CA LEU A 92 13.44 -5.62 -7.71
C LEU A 92 12.07 -5.04 -8.10
N SER A 93 11.09 -5.05 -7.19
CA SER A 93 9.72 -4.69 -7.53
C SER A 93 9.41 -3.21 -7.34
N VAL A 94 8.38 -2.76 -8.06
CA VAL A 94 7.76 -1.45 -7.94
C VAL A 94 7.25 -1.20 -6.51
N LEU A 95 6.78 -2.23 -5.79
CA LEU A 95 6.22 -2.09 -4.45
C LEU A 95 7.18 -2.51 -3.36
N SER A 96 7.29 -1.71 -2.29
CA SER A 96 7.99 -2.16 -1.08
C SER A 96 7.16 -3.12 -0.24
N LEU A 97 7.82 -3.97 0.55
CA LEU A 97 7.18 -4.84 1.54
C LEU A 97 6.34 -4.01 2.55
N GLU A 98 6.83 -2.82 2.91
CA GLU A 98 6.15 -1.84 3.75
C GLU A 98 4.83 -1.37 3.13
N MET A 99 4.79 -1.15 1.81
CA MET A 99 3.58 -0.73 1.11
C MET A 99 2.50 -1.81 1.14
N ILE A 100 2.88 -3.06 0.90
CA ILE A 100 1.95 -4.19 0.93
C ILE A 100 1.34 -4.41 2.31
N LYS A 101 2.15 -4.30 3.37
CA LYS A 101 1.62 -4.36 4.75
C LYS A 101 0.68 -3.21 5.04
N THR A 102 0.98 -2.03 4.52
CA THR A 102 0.11 -0.87 4.68
C THR A 102 -1.25 -1.12 4.08
N ILE A 103 -1.30 -1.67 2.86
CA ILE A 103 -2.54 -2.09 2.21
C ILE A 103 -3.27 -3.12 3.07
N ALA A 104 -2.55 -4.13 3.57
CA ALA A 104 -3.14 -5.18 4.40
C ALA A 104 -3.79 -4.62 5.67
N ILE A 105 -3.12 -3.70 6.35
CA ILE A 105 -3.63 -3.01 7.55
C ILE A 105 -4.82 -2.12 7.21
N LEU A 106 -4.81 -1.43 6.08
CA LEU A 106 -5.93 -0.60 5.65
C LEU A 106 -7.18 -1.43 5.31
N LEU A 107 -7.00 -2.63 4.72
CA LEU A 107 -8.07 -3.60 4.49
C LEU A 107 -8.64 -4.13 5.80
N GLN A 108 -7.79 -4.55 6.76
CA GLN A 108 -8.20 -4.99 8.10
C GLN A 108 -9.02 -3.95 8.84
N GLN A 109 -8.59 -2.70 8.77
CA GLN A 109 -9.27 -1.58 9.44
C GLN A 109 -10.53 -1.12 8.70
N ASN A 110 -10.93 -1.84 7.63
CA ASN A 110 -12.06 -1.51 6.77
C ASN A 110 -12.00 -0.08 6.22
N GLN A 111 -10.79 0.46 6.03
CA GLN A 111 -10.55 1.76 5.43
C GLN A 111 -10.54 1.63 3.91
N LEU A 112 -9.86 0.60 3.40
CA LEU A 112 -9.98 0.17 2.02
C LEU A 112 -11.01 -0.95 1.92
N LYS A 113 -11.87 -0.86 0.93
CA LYS A 113 -12.88 -1.86 0.56
C LYS A 113 -12.54 -2.56 -0.75
N GLU A 114 -11.79 -1.88 -1.62
CA GLU A 114 -11.39 -2.40 -2.92
C GLU A 114 -9.91 -2.11 -3.17
N LEU A 115 -9.21 -3.14 -3.65
CA LEU A 115 -7.85 -3.02 -4.14
C LEU A 115 -7.83 -3.52 -5.58
N VAL A 116 -7.35 -2.66 -6.48
CA VAL A 116 -7.18 -2.97 -7.91
C VAL A 116 -5.69 -3.04 -8.21
N PHE A 117 -5.27 -4.09 -8.91
CA PHE A 117 -3.91 -4.19 -9.43
C PHE A 117 -3.88 -3.64 -10.85
N ILE A 118 -2.99 -2.68 -11.06
CA ILE A 118 -2.63 -2.20 -12.38
C ILE A 118 -1.37 -2.98 -12.74
N ASP A 119 -1.48 -3.80 -13.78
CA ASP A 119 -0.36 -4.62 -14.24
C ASP A 119 0.76 -3.71 -14.74
N THR A 120 1.99 -3.99 -14.33
CA THR A 120 3.19 -3.38 -14.90
C THR A 120 3.42 -3.83 -16.35
N PHE A 121 2.85 -4.97 -16.74
CA PHE A 121 2.93 -5.52 -18.09
C PHE A 121 1.67 -5.15 -18.87
N PHE A 122 1.62 -3.89 -19.32
CA PHE A 122 0.88 -3.61 -20.55
C PHE A 122 1.73 -4.19 -21.70
N ASP A 123 1.36 -5.38 -22.18
CA ASP A 123 1.77 -5.82 -23.51
C ASP A 123 1.16 -4.91 -24.59
#